data_AF-A0A1V5P7I7-F1
#
_entry.id   AF-A0A1V5P7I7-F1
#
_cell.length_a   1.000
_cell.length_b   1.000
_cell.length_c   1.000
_cell.angle_alpha   90.00
_cell.angle_beta   90.00
_cell.angle_gamma   90.00
#
_symmetry.space_group_name_H-M   'P 1'
#
loop_
_entity.id
_entity.type
_entity.pdbx_description
1 polymer ?
#
loop_
_entity_poly.entity_id
_entity_poly.type
_entity_poly.pdbx_seq_one_letter_code
_entity_poly.pdbx_strand_id
1 'polypeptide(L)'
;MPSTMIHLLVAYEINPVASDLFWFGNFAPDYINDRTLKDKIHFRDNPNRMEALRQFRKKFKNDNSFEAGWLLHLFVDACWDELMIPPFQQKYKDNPAFQDWFLKYRQEIGLASFYLYHHLEWTSKIWSQILNADLSTISRDVPITQNEAELYRSIVYKKHSESSIHSFSIEYSKDLIFDFSKKTAEKYIDWCRDR
;
A
#
# COMPACT_ATOMS: atom_id res chain seq x y z
N MET A 1 -7.95 -0.85 -1.56
CA MET A 1 -6.49 -0.99 -1.39
C MET A 1 -5.83 -0.42 -2.63
N PRO A 2 -5.01 0.61 -2.48
CA PRO A 2 -4.15 1.12 -3.54
C PRO A 2 -3.25 0.02 -4.10
N SER A 3 -2.47 0.37 -5.12
CA SER A 3 -1.40 -0.50 -5.62
C SER A 3 -0.06 -0.09 -5.02
N THR A 4 0.94 -0.98 -5.09
CA THR A 4 2.19 -0.92 -4.33
C THR A 4 2.89 0.43 -4.35
N MET A 5 3.08 1.06 -5.53
CA MET A 5 3.79 2.33 -5.61
C MET A 5 3.05 3.48 -4.95
N ILE A 6 1.72 3.40 -4.81
CA ILE A 6 0.93 4.41 -4.10
C ILE A 6 1.20 4.33 -2.59
N HIS A 7 1.31 3.13 -2.02
CA HIS A 7 1.75 2.96 -0.63
C HIS A 7 3.16 3.49 -0.42
N LEU A 8 4.09 3.14 -1.31
CA LEU A 8 5.48 3.61 -1.23
C LEU A 8 5.59 5.13 -1.38
N LEU A 9 4.74 5.76 -2.20
CA LEU A 9 4.68 7.22 -2.30
C LEU A 9 4.27 7.86 -0.97
N VAL A 10 3.22 7.35 -0.29
CA VAL A 10 2.83 7.85 1.05
C VAL A 10 3.96 7.66 2.07
N ALA A 11 4.59 6.48 2.06
CA ALA A 11 5.72 6.20 2.94
C ALA A 11 6.91 7.14 2.69
N TYR A 12 7.15 7.52 1.43
CA TYR A 12 8.18 8.48 1.05
C TYR A 12 7.88 9.91 1.53
N GLU A 13 6.63 10.35 1.49
CA GLU A 13 6.22 11.64 2.06
C GLU A 13 6.47 11.71 3.59
N ILE A 14 6.43 10.58 4.29
CA ILE A 14 6.63 10.50 5.74
C ILE A 14 8.12 10.39 6.11
N ASN A 15 8.84 9.48 5.47
CA ASN A 15 10.24 9.22 5.79
C ASN A 15 11.03 8.71 4.56
N PRO A 16 11.60 9.61 3.75
CA PRO A 16 12.33 9.24 2.53
C PRO A 16 13.69 8.56 2.80
N VAL A 17 14.13 8.54 4.06
CA VAL A 17 15.40 7.93 4.50
C VAL A 17 15.18 6.74 5.45
N ALA A 18 13.98 6.14 5.41
CA ALA A 18 13.64 5.01 6.24
C ALA A 18 14.50 3.77 5.95
N SER A 19 14.51 2.85 6.91
CA SER A 19 15.24 1.58 6.82
C SER A 19 14.60 0.62 5.81
N ASP A 20 15.38 -0.34 5.33
CA ASP A 20 14.94 -1.34 4.35
C ASP A 20 13.70 -2.13 4.83
N LEU A 21 13.67 -2.45 6.13
CA LEU A 21 12.54 -3.12 6.77
C LEU A 21 11.27 -2.27 6.82
N PHE A 22 11.37 -0.95 6.94
CA PHE A 22 10.20 -0.07 6.87
C PHE A 22 9.58 -0.06 5.46
N TRP A 23 10.43 0.01 4.43
CA TRP A 23 9.96 -0.09 3.04
C TRP A 23 9.34 -1.45 2.76
N PHE A 24 9.97 -2.53 3.24
CA PHE A 24 9.41 -3.87 3.14
C PHE A 24 8.09 -4.03 3.92
N GLY A 25 7.98 -3.42 5.10
CA GLY A 25 6.74 -3.41 5.89
C GLY A 25 5.59 -2.72 5.17
N ASN A 26 5.85 -1.66 4.40
CA ASN A 26 4.84 -1.02 3.55
C ASN A 26 4.44 -1.83 2.32
N PHE A 27 5.21 -2.87 2.00
CA PHE A 27 5.04 -3.72 0.84
C PHE A 27 4.33 -5.03 1.22
N ALA A 28 4.75 -5.65 2.32
CA ALA A 28 4.41 -7.02 2.70
C ALA A 28 2.92 -7.36 2.88
N PRO A 29 2.03 -6.50 3.43
CA PRO A 29 0.66 -6.91 3.79
C PRO A 29 -0.16 -7.45 2.61
N ASP A 30 0.15 -6.99 1.39
CA ASP A 30 -0.54 -7.39 0.17
C ASP A 30 -0.14 -8.77 -0.39
N TYR A 31 0.79 -9.50 0.27
CA TYR A 31 1.30 -10.80 -0.18
C TYR A 31 0.23 -11.87 -0.42
N ILE A 32 -0.88 -11.76 0.30
CA ILE A 32 -1.92 -12.76 0.32
C ILE A 32 -2.98 -12.58 -0.77
N ASN A 33 -3.31 -13.69 -1.44
CA ASN A 33 -4.35 -13.74 -2.48
C ASN A 33 -5.70 -14.24 -1.96
N ASP A 34 -5.75 -14.96 -0.83
CA ASP A 34 -7.00 -15.35 -0.19
C ASP A 34 -7.75 -14.11 0.30
N ARG A 35 -8.96 -13.89 -0.23
CA ARG A 35 -9.69 -12.65 0.04
C ARG A 35 -10.16 -12.55 1.49
N THR A 36 -10.60 -13.66 2.08
CA THR A 36 -11.11 -13.68 3.45
C THR A 36 -10.00 -13.37 4.44
N LEU A 37 -8.84 -14.01 4.28
CA LEU A 37 -7.69 -13.76 5.13
C LEU A 37 -7.09 -12.38 4.85
N LYS A 38 -7.12 -11.91 3.60
CA LYS A 38 -6.74 -10.53 3.26
C LYS A 38 -7.59 -9.51 4.00
N ASP A 39 -8.92 -9.64 3.94
CA ASP A 39 -9.80 -8.67 4.60
C ASP A 39 -9.59 -8.67 6.14
N LYS A 40 -9.29 -9.82 6.76
CA LYS A 40 -8.89 -9.91 8.18
C LYS A 40 -7.57 -9.17 8.49
N ILE A 41 -6.52 -9.47 7.72
CA ILE A 41 -5.18 -8.85 7.90
C ILE A 41 -5.25 -7.34 7.75
N HIS A 42 -6.12 -6.87 6.86
CA HIS A 42 -6.30 -5.46 6.58
C HIS A 42 -7.36 -4.79 7.48
N PHE A 43 -7.93 -5.52 8.46
CA PHE A 43 -9.00 -5.06 9.36
C PHE A 43 -10.26 -4.55 8.65
N ARG A 44 -10.56 -5.07 7.46
CA ARG A 44 -11.75 -4.70 6.67
C ARG A 44 -13.02 -5.39 7.15
N ASP A 45 -12.88 -6.47 7.89
CA ASP A 45 -13.98 -7.13 8.61
C ASP A 45 -14.33 -6.40 9.92
N ASN A 46 -13.51 -5.44 10.35
CA ASN A 46 -13.75 -4.67 11.56
C ASN A 46 -14.66 -3.46 11.27
N PRO A 47 -15.78 -3.27 12.00
CA PRO A 47 -16.70 -2.15 11.77
C PRO A 47 -16.07 -0.79 12.06
N ASN A 48 -15.03 -0.74 12.91
CA ASN A 48 -14.25 0.48 13.17
C ASN A 48 -12.77 0.21 12.90
N ARG A 49 -12.42 0.22 11.61
CA ARG A 49 -11.07 -0.05 11.11
C ARG A 49 -10.00 0.87 11.72
N MET A 50 -10.32 2.16 11.91
CA MET A 50 -9.39 3.11 12.52
C MET A 50 -9.11 2.79 13.98
N GLU A 51 -10.10 2.35 14.75
CA GLU A 51 -9.89 1.89 16.11
C GLU A 51 -9.11 0.57 16.16
N ALA A 52 -9.39 -0.37 15.25
CA ALA A 52 -8.60 -1.59 15.12
C ALA A 52 -7.11 -1.28 14.86
N LEU A 53 -6.81 -0.30 14.00
CA LEU A 53 -5.45 0.18 13.75
C LEU A 53 -4.82 0.80 15.00
N ARG A 54 -5.56 1.57 15.80
CA ARG A 54 -5.05 2.11 17.07
C ARG A 54 -4.68 1.00 18.04
N GLN A 55 -5.55 -0.01 18.17
CA GLN A 55 -5.29 -1.16 19.03
C GLN A 55 -4.12 -2.00 18.53
N PHE A 56 -3.97 -2.14 17.20
CA PHE A 56 -2.83 -2.81 16.59
C PHE A 56 -1.53 -2.06 16.86
N ARG A 57 -1.51 -0.73 16.67
CA ARG A 57 -0.38 0.14 17.00
C ARG A 57 0.10 -0.03 18.44
N LYS A 58 -0.82 -0.17 19.42
CA LYS A 58 -0.47 -0.37 20.84
C LYS A 58 0.30 -1.66 21.12
N LYS A 59 0.24 -2.65 20.23
CA LYS A 59 0.95 -3.93 20.39
C LYS A 59 2.43 -3.85 19.98
N PHE A 60 2.80 -2.84 19.21
CA PHE A 60 4.15 -2.71 18.67
C PHE A 60 5.05 -1.91 19.60
N LYS A 61 6.32 -2.33 19.67
CA LYS A 61 7.37 -1.52 20.29
C LYS A 61 7.74 -0.44 19.28
N ASN A 62 7.84 0.81 19.73
CA ASN A 62 8.06 2.00 18.88
C ASN A 62 9.33 1.94 17.99
N ASP A 63 10.20 0.94 18.17
CA ASP A 63 11.48 0.82 17.47
C ASP A 63 11.48 -0.24 16.34
N ASN A 64 10.38 -0.96 16.11
CA ASN A 64 10.32 -1.97 15.04
C ASN A 64 9.92 -1.34 13.69
N SER A 65 10.91 -1.10 12.83
CA SER A 65 10.73 -0.50 11.50
C SER A 65 9.75 -1.27 10.60
N PHE A 66 9.78 -2.61 10.65
CA PHE A 66 8.91 -3.44 9.83
C PHE A 66 7.44 -3.28 10.24
N GLU A 67 7.16 -3.35 11.54
CA GLU A 67 5.81 -3.17 12.09
C GLU A 67 5.29 -1.75 11.85
N ALA A 68 6.16 -0.74 11.94
CA ALA A 68 5.81 0.64 11.60
C ALA A 68 5.41 0.77 10.11
N GLY A 69 6.14 0.12 9.20
CA GLY A 69 5.79 0.08 7.78
C GLY A 69 4.47 -0.66 7.52
N TRP A 70 4.24 -1.78 8.19
CA TRP A 70 3.00 -2.54 8.10
C TRP A 70 1.80 -1.71 8.57
N LEU A 71 1.94 -1.04 9.71
CA LEU A 71 0.90 -0.17 10.24
C LEU A 71 0.56 0.97 9.27
N LEU A 72 1.58 1.60 8.67
CA LEU A 72 1.37 2.65 7.69
C LEU A 72 0.61 2.11 6.46
N HIS A 73 1.00 0.95 5.91
CA HIS A 73 0.27 0.34 4.79
C HIS A 73 -1.22 0.21 5.08
N LEU A 74 -1.57 -0.39 6.22
CA LEU A 74 -2.96 -0.60 6.60
C LEU A 74 -3.73 0.71 6.82
N PHE A 75 -3.06 1.75 7.32
CA PHE A 75 -3.64 3.08 7.44
C PHE A 75 -3.92 3.71 6.07
N VAL A 76 -2.99 3.56 5.12
CA VAL A 76 -3.18 4.02 3.75
C VAL A 76 -4.36 3.32 3.11
N ASP A 77 -4.54 2.02 3.34
CA ASP A 77 -5.72 1.31 2.86
C ASP A 77 -7.03 1.84 3.44
N ALA A 78 -7.05 2.15 4.73
CA ALA A 78 -8.23 2.71 5.36
C ALA A 78 -8.61 4.05 4.72
N CYS A 79 -7.63 4.92 4.50
CA CYS A 79 -7.85 6.19 3.82
C CYS A 79 -8.25 6.00 2.35
N TRP A 80 -7.64 5.06 1.64
CA TRP A 80 -7.97 4.78 0.24
C TRP A 80 -9.40 4.25 0.08
N ASP A 81 -9.79 3.31 0.94
CA ASP A 81 -11.14 2.72 0.91
C ASP A 81 -12.22 3.76 1.27
N GLU A 82 -11.89 4.75 2.12
CA GLU A 82 -12.78 5.86 2.48
C GLU A 82 -12.86 6.93 1.37
N LEU A 83 -11.74 7.29 0.75
CA LEU A 83 -11.64 8.50 -0.08
C LEU A 83 -11.64 8.21 -1.59
N MET A 84 -11.05 7.12 -2.03
CA MET A 84 -10.72 6.88 -3.44
C MET A 84 -11.65 5.86 -4.10
N ILE A 85 -12.08 4.84 -3.36
CA ILE A 85 -13.01 3.82 -3.89
C ILE A 85 -14.44 4.36 -4.10
N PRO A 86 -15.06 5.10 -3.15
CA PRO A 86 -16.46 5.48 -3.30
C PRO A 86 -16.74 6.36 -4.53
N PRO A 87 -15.93 7.39 -4.85
CA PRO A 87 -16.11 8.16 -6.09
C PRO A 87 -16.01 7.30 -7.34
N PHE A 88 -15.08 6.34 -7.36
CA PHE A 88 -14.92 5.40 -8.47
C PHE A 88 -16.17 4.53 -8.63
N GLN A 89 -16.63 3.88 -7.55
CA GLN A 89 -17.85 3.05 -7.58
C GLN A 89 -19.06 3.86 -8.05
N GLN A 90 -19.23 5.07 -7.52
CA GLN A 90 -20.34 5.96 -7.88
C GLN A 90 -20.35 6.34 -9.36
N LYS A 91 -19.17 6.48 -9.99
CA LYS A 91 -19.05 6.76 -11.43
C LYS A 91 -19.51 5.59 -12.31
N TYR A 92 -19.35 4.35 -11.85
CA TYR A 92 -19.61 3.14 -12.64
C TYR A 92 -20.85 2.35 -12.24
N LYS A 93 -21.48 2.66 -11.10
CA LYS A 93 -22.62 1.90 -10.54
C LYS A 93 -23.80 1.74 -11.51
N ASP A 94 -24.05 2.73 -12.36
CA ASP A 94 -25.18 2.77 -13.29
C ASP A 94 -24.76 2.47 -14.74
N ASN A 95 -23.50 2.07 -14.98
CA ASN A 95 -22.98 1.82 -16.32
C ASN A 95 -23.25 0.37 -16.74
N PRO A 96 -24.22 0.10 -17.64
CA PRO A 96 -24.61 -1.26 -18.00
C PRO A 96 -23.51 -2.00 -18.78
N ALA A 97 -22.58 -1.25 -19.39
CA ALA A 97 -21.42 -1.80 -20.10
C ALA A 97 -20.27 -2.18 -19.15
N PHE A 98 -20.35 -1.81 -17.86
CA PHE A 98 -19.31 -2.03 -16.85
C PHE A 98 -19.86 -2.81 -15.64
N GLN A 99 -20.37 -4.02 -15.90
CA GLN A 99 -20.82 -4.94 -14.83
C GLN A 99 -19.68 -5.34 -13.86
N ASP A 100 -18.42 -5.22 -14.27
CA ASP A 100 -17.24 -5.49 -13.42
C ASP A 100 -16.40 -4.22 -13.19
N TRP A 101 -16.97 -3.28 -12.44
CA TRP A 101 -16.27 -2.06 -12.01
C TRP A 101 -14.98 -2.40 -11.24
N PHE A 102 -14.93 -3.56 -10.57
CA PHE A 102 -13.79 -3.95 -9.75
C PHE A 102 -12.58 -4.30 -10.60
N LEU A 103 -12.75 -5.05 -11.70
CA LEU A 103 -11.66 -5.33 -12.64
C LEU A 103 -11.09 -4.03 -13.23
N LYS A 104 -11.96 -3.11 -13.65
CA LYS A 104 -11.56 -1.80 -14.17
C LYS A 104 -10.79 -1.01 -13.11
N TYR A 105 -11.30 -0.95 -11.88
CA TYR A 105 -10.63 -0.33 -10.75
C TYR A 105 -9.21 -0.90 -10.55
N ARG A 106 -9.07 -2.23 -10.55
CA ARG A 106 -7.77 -2.91 -10.39
C ARG A 106 -6.80 -2.61 -11.53
N GLN A 107 -7.30 -2.49 -12.76
CA GLN A 107 -6.48 -2.07 -13.91
C GLN A 107 -6.00 -0.63 -13.74
N GLU A 108 -6.89 0.29 -13.38
CA GLU A 108 -6.56 1.72 -13.25
C GLU A 108 -5.54 1.99 -12.14
N ILE A 109 -5.70 1.41 -10.94
CA ILE A 109 -4.70 1.57 -9.88
C ILE A 109 -3.36 0.90 -10.25
N GLY A 110 -3.40 -0.17 -11.07
CA GLY A 110 -2.21 -0.83 -11.59
C GLY A 110 -1.44 0.08 -12.56
N LEU A 111 -2.15 0.71 -13.50
CA LEU A 111 -1.57 1.68 -14.44
C LEU A 111 -0.96 2.88 -13.71
N ALA A 112 -1.64 3.40 -12.69
CA ALA A 112 -1.10 4.44 -11.83
C ALA A 112 0.19 3.99 -11.12
N SER A 113 0.21 2.76 -10.57
CA SER A 113 1.40 2.21 -9.92
C SER A 113 2.58 2.08 -10.86
N PHE A 114 2.35 1.57 -12.07
CA PHE A 114 3.39 1.43 -13.10
C PHE A 114 3.94 2.78 -13.54
N TYR A 115 3.07 3.78 -13.72
CA TYR A 115 3.50 5.14 -14.00
C TYR A 115 4.46 5.66 -12.92
N LEU A 116 4.08 5.55 -11.64
CA LEU A 116 4.92 6.01 -10.53
C LEU A 116 6.26 5.28 -10.48
N TYR A 117 6.27 3.97 -10.72
CA TYR A 117 7.50 3.18 -10.75
C TYR A 117 8.51 3.74 -11.76
N HIS A 118 8.07 4.05 -12.97
CA HIS A 118 8.98 4.49 -14.03
C HIS A 118 9.36 5.97 -13.97
N HIS A 119 8.58 6.82 -13.29
CA HIS A 119 8.75 8.28 -13.37
C HIS A 119 9.23 8.95 -12.07
N LEU A 120 9.27 8.22 -10.96
CA LEU A 120 9.81 8.75 -9.71
C LEU A 120 11.29 8.38 -9.58
N GLU A 121 12.14 9.39 -9.46
CA GLU A 121 13.61 9.24 -9.43
C GLU A 121 14.10 8.34 -8.29
N TRP A 122 13.39 8.36 -7.15
CA TRP A 122 13.74 7.57 -5.97
C TRP A 122 13.35 6.09 -6.07
N THR A 123 12.53 5.69 -7.04
CA THR A 123 11.97 4.33 -7.13
C THR A 123 13.06 3.26 -7.14
N SER A 124 14.10 3.46 -7.95
CA SER A 124 15.20 2.50 -8.09
C SER A 124 15.90 2.22 -6.76
N LYS A 125 16.14 3.27 -5.97
CA LYS A 125 16.74 3.19 -4.64
C LYS A 125 15.83 2.42 -3.67
N ILE A 126 14.56 2.79 -3.58
CA ILE A 126 13.61 2.15 -2.64
C ILE A 126 13.37 0.69 -3.00
N TRP A 127 13.24 0.35 -4.29
CA TRP A 127 13.13 -1.05 -4.70
C TRP A 127 14.40 -1.84 -4.41
N SER A 128 15.59 -1.24 -4.57
CA SER A 128 16.84 -1.87 -4.14
C SER A 128 16.82 -2.18 -2.63
N GLN A 129 16.32 -1.27 -1.79
CA GLN A 129 16.16 -1.52 -0.37
C GLN A 129 15.18 -2.67 -0.08
N ILE A 130 14.01 -2.70 -0.74
CA ILE A 130 13.01 -3.77 -0.59
C ILE A 130 13.58 -5.14 -1.02
N LEU A 131 14.31 -5.18 -2.14
CA LEU A 131 14.90 -6.40 -2.67
C LEU A 131 16.05 -6.94 -1.81
N ASN A 132 16.78 -6.06 -1.13
CA ASN A 132 17.93 -6.42 -0.30
C ASN A 132 17.63 -6.46 1.21
N ALA A 133 16.42 -6.13 1.64
CA ALA A 133 16.02 -6.19 3.04
C ALA A 133 16.29 -7.58 3.63
N ASP A 134 16.94 -7.62 4.80
CA ASP A 134 17.14 -8.84 5.58
C ASP A 134 15.83 -9.25 6.24
N LEU A 135 15.23 -10.33 5.73
CA LEU A 135 13.94 -10.82 6.18
C LEU A 135 14.05 -11.80 7.36
N SER A 136 15.26 -12.16 7.80
CA SER A 136 15.45 -13.08 8.93
C SER A 136 14.95 -12.49 10.26
N THR A 137 14.78 -11.17 10.33
CA THR A 137 14.38 -10.43 11.52
C THR A 137 12.90 -10.00 11.52
N ILE A 138 12.12 -10.38 10.51
CA ILE A 138 10.69 -10.01 10.49
C ILE A 138 9.96 -10.71 11.64
N SER A 139 9.04 -9.98 12.28
CA SER A 139 8.32 -10.46 13.47
C SER A 139 7.51 -11.72 13.14
N ARG A 140 7.47 -12.68 14.06
CA ARG A 140 6.60 -13.87 13.95
C ARG A 140 5.12 -13.55 14.25
N ASP A 141 4.85 -12.34 14.76
CA ASP A 141 3.51 -11.89 15.10
C ASP A 141 2.71 -11.41 13.87
N VAL A 142 3.37 -11.23 12.71
CA VAL A 142 2.69 -11.00 11.43
C VAL A 142 2.50 -12.31 10.67
N PRO A 143 1.41 -12.45 9.89
CA PRO A 143 1.03 -13.73 9.28
C PRO A 143 1.81 -14.11 8.01
N ILE A 144 3.01 -13.55 7.79
CA ILE A 144 3.82 -13.79 6.59
C ILE A 144 5.10 -14.57 6.93
N THR A 145 5.36 -15.64 6.19
CA THR A 145 6.64 -16.36 6.29
C THR A 145 7.72 -15.70 5.43
N GLN A 146 8.99 -15.94 5.75
CA GLN A 146 10.11 -15.44 4.94
C GLN A 146 10.01 -15.90 3.47
N ASN A 147 9.64 -17.16 3.22
CA ASN A 147 9.52 -17.69 1.85
C ASN A 147 8.41 -16.98 1.05
N GLU A 148 7.26 -16.72 1.69
CA GLU A 148 6.17 -15.98 1.06
C GLU A 148 6.58 -14.54 0.76
N ALA A 149 7.29 -13.90 1.70
CA ALA A 149 7.84 -12.56 1.55
C ALA A 149 8.82 -12.46 0.36
N GLU A 150 9.74 -13.43 0.22
CA GLU A 150 10.71 -13.48 -0.88
C GLU A 150 10.05 -13.72 -2.24
N LEU A 151 9.09 -14.65 -2.30
CA LEU A 151 8.32 -14.90 -3.51
C LEU A 151 7.52 -13.66 -3.92
N TYR A 152 6.84 -13.05 -2.97
CA TYR A 152 5.98 -11.89 -3.21
C TYR A 152 6.79 -10.69 -3.73
N ARG A 153 7.92 -10.32 -3.10
CA ARG A 153 8.76 -9.21 -3.60
C ARG A 153 9.27 -9.44 -5.01
N SER A 154 9.64 -10.68 -5.34
CA SER A 154 10.12 -11.04 -6.67
C SER A 154 9.03 -10.88 -7.74
N ILE A 155 7.81 -11.34 -7.46
CA ILE A 155 6.67 -11.23 -8.37
C ILE A 155 6.29 -9.77 -8.61
N VAL A 156 6.19 -8.97 -7.54
CA VAL A 156 5.74 -7.58 -7.69
C VAL A 156 6.81 -6.72 -8.35
N TYR A 157 8.09 -6.92 -8.01
CA TYR A 157 9.19 -6.23 -8.68
C TYR A 157 9.18 -6.53 -10.18
N LYS A 158 9.14 -7.82 -10.55
CA LYS A 158 9.08 -8.25 -11.96
C LYS A 158 7.91 -7.58 -12.70
N LYS A 159 6.72 -7.59 -12.09
CA LYS A 159 5.53 -6.97 -12.67
C LYS A 159 5.70 -5.48 -12.95
N HIS A 160 6.36 -4.73 -12.05
CA HIS A 160 6.61 -3.31 -12.27
C HIS A 160 7.75 -3.08 -13.26
N SER A 161 8.86 -3.82 -13.16
CA SER A 161 10.01 -3.67 -14.05
C SER A 161 9.69 -4.01 -15.51
N GLU A 162 8.80 -4.97 -15.74
CA GLU A 162 8.33 -5.37 -17.07
C GLU A 162 7.12 -4.57 -17.56
N SER A 163 6.57 -3.67 -16.73
CA SER A 163 5.46 -2.81 -17.13
C SER A 163 5.90 -1.72 -18.11
N SER A 164 4.95 -1.17 -18.86
CA SER A 164 5.24 -0.08 -19.81
C SER A 164 5.59 1.22 -19.09
N ILE A 165 6.67 1.88 -19.51
CA ILE A 165 7.00 3.26 -19.13
C ILE A 165 5.89 4.23 -19.54
N HIS A 166 5.06 3.90 -20.54
CA HIS A 166 3.95 4.74 -20.98
C HIS A 166 2.62 4.41 -20.28
N SER A 167 2.66 3.66 -19.17
CA SER A 167 1.46 3.37 -18.39
C SER A 167 0.81 4.67 -17.91
N PHE A 168 -0.51 4.77 -18.03
CA PHE A 168 -1.27 5.95 -17.66
C PHE A 168 -2.67 5.53 -17.22
N SER A 169 -3.11 6.00 -16.05
CA SER A 169 -4.48 5.81 -15.57
C SER A 169 -5.33 7.02 -15.91
N ILE A 170 -6.50 6.78 -16.50
CA ILE A 170 -7.49 7.82 -16.79
C ILE A 170 -8.32 8.17 -15.55
N GLU A 171 -8.38 7.28 -14.57
CA GLU A 171 -9.17 7.45 -13.34
C GLU A 171 -8.34 7.99 -12.17
N TYR A 172 -7.06 7.62 -12.11
CA TYR A 172 -6.13 8.02 -11.05
C TYR A 172 -4.96 8.80 -11.65
N SER A 173 -5.21 10.08 -11.94
CA SER A 173 -4.19 10.99 -12.46
C SER A 173 -3.03 11.17 -11.47
N LYS A 174 -1.89 11.61 -12.00
CA LYS A 174 -0.71 11.95 -11.18
C LYS A 174 -1.09 12.91 -10.05
N ASP A 175 -1.74 14.03 -10.37
CA ASP A 175 -2.06 15.05 -9.38
C ASP A 175 -2.99 14.54 -8.28
N LEU A 176 -3.98 13.71 -8.64
CA LEU A 176 -4.89 13.09 -7.68
C LEU A 176 -4.14 12.15 -6.72
N ILE A 177 -3.20 11.35 -7.24
CA ILE A 177 -2.41 10.42 -6.43
C ILE A 177 -1.43 11.17 -5.51
N PHE A 178 -0.78 12.23 -6.00
CA PHE A 178 0.13 13.05 -5.18
C PHE A 178 -0.62 13.80 -4.08
N ASP A 179 -1.79 14.38 -4.39
CA ASP A 179 -2.64 15.04 -3.40
C ASP A 179 -3.14 14.05 -2.33
N PHE A 180 -3.62 12.88 -2.76
CA PHE A 180 -3.96 11.79 -1.85
C PHE A 180 -2.77 11.42 -0.95
N SER A 181 -1.58 11.28 -1.54
CA SER A 181 -0.39 10.86 -0.81
C SER A 181 -0.03 11.84 0.29
N LYS A 182 0.10 13.13 -0.07
CA LYS A 182 0.45 14.19 0.87
C LYS A 182 -0.56 14.31 2.01
N LYS A 183 -1.85 14.35 1.70
CA LYS A 183 -2.91 14.45 2.71
C LYS A 183 -2.95 13.23 3.62
N THR A 184 -2.74 12.03 3.07
CA THR A 184 -2.71 10.80 3.86
C THR A 184 -1.49 10.74 4.77
N ALA A 185 -0.32 11.21 4.30
CA ALA A 185 0.88 11.33 5.10
C ALA A 185 0.70 12.31 6.28
N GLU A 186 0.18 13.51 6.02
CA GLU A 186 -0.16 14.49 7.06
C GLU A 186 -1.14 13.90 8.09
N LYS A 187 -2.23 13.29 7.62
CA LYS A 187 -3.23 12.63 8.48
C LYS A 187 -2.62 11.52 9.32
N TYR A 188 -1.70 10.72 8.77
CA TYR A 188 -1.01 9.66 9.51
C TYR A 188 -0.12 10.21 10.62
N ILE A 189 0.65 11.27 10.31
CA ILE A 189 1.54 11.92 11.29
C ILE A 189 0.73 12.47 12.46
N ASP A 190 -0.40 13.13 12.20
CA ASP A 190 -1.27 13.66 13.25
C ASP A 190 -1.97 12.54 14.03
N TRP A 191 -2.48 11.51 13.34
CA TRP A 191 -3.04 10.33 13.98
C TRP A 191 -2.02 9.60 14.88
N CYS A 192 -0.74 9.68 14.55
CA CYS A 192 0.34 9.16 15.40
C CYS A 192 0.56 10.01 16.66
N ARG A 193 0.22 11.30 16.65
CA ARG A 193 0.37 12.21 17.80
C ARG A 193 -0.81 12.15 18.77
N ASP A 194 -2.00 11.91 18.25
CA ASP A 194 -3.21 11.74 19.06
C ASP A 194 -3.09 10.47 19.93
N ARG A 195 -3.04 10.67 21.25
CA ARG A 195 -2.92 9.60 22.26
C ARG A 195 -4.26 9.03 22.66
#